data_AF-A0A9E1JE76-F1
#
_entry.id   AF-A0A9E1JE76-F1
#
_cell.length_a   1.000
_cell.length_b   1.000
_cell.length_c   1.000
_cell.angle_alpha   90.00
_cell.angle_beta   90.00
_cell.angle_gamma   90.00
#
_symmetry.space_group_name_H-M   'P 1'
#
loop_
_entity.id
_entity.type
_entity.pdbx_description
1 polymer ?
#
loop_
_entity_poly.entity_id
_entity_poly.type
_entity_poly.pdbx_seq_one_letter_code
_entity_poly.pdbx_strand_id
1 'polypeptide(L)'
;MAKFKTHYEDCDILVVGGGMAGTGATFESRYWGRDMKIICAEKANIDRSGAVAQGLYAINCYMGMQWDENQPEDHVRYARNDLMGMVREDLAYDMARHVDSCVHMFEEWGLPLMRNEKTGQYQREGKWQIMIHGESYKPIVAEAAKKSADKIYNRVMITHLLMDETNDNRSGGATGFNMRTGDHYVFRAKAVICAAGGAS
;
A
#
# COMPACT_ATOMS: atom_id res chain seq x y z
N MET A 1 -16.00 33.71 -12.38
CA MET A 1 -15.31 32.40 -12.44
C MET A 1 -14.47 32.24 -11.20
N ALA A 2 -14.55 31.11 -10.51
CA ALA A 2 -13.60 30.78 -9.45
C ALA A 2 -12.18 30.75 -10.05
N LYS A 3 -11.20 31.39 -9.41
CA LYS A 3 -9.80 31.35 -9.84
C LYS A 3 -9.13 30.14 -9.20
N PHE A 4 -9.08 29.02 -9.92
CA PHE A 4 -8.27 27.85 -9.53
C PHE A 4 -6.85 28.01 -10.06
N LYS A 5 -5.85 27.56 -9.28
CA LYS A 5 -4.45 27.56 -9.68
C LYS A 5 -4.05 26.17 -10.19
N THR A 6 -3.12 26.14 -11.14
CA THR A 6 -2.48 24.89 -11.59
C THR A 6 -1.12 24.78 -10.94
N HIS A 7 -0.88 23.66 -10.24
CA HIS A 7 0.39 23.31 -9.62
C HIS A 7 1.06 22.22 -10.45
N TYR A 8 2.34 22.43 -10.77
CA TYR A 8 3.17 21.45 -11.48
C TYR A 8 4.18 20.87 -10.52
N GLU A 9 4.28 19.54 -10.46
CA GLU A 9 5.15 18.84 -9.53
C GLU A 9 5.95 17.76 -10.27
N ASP A 10 7.28 17.90 -10.25
CA ASP A 10 8.19 16.88 -10.76
C ASP A 10 8.53 15.88 -9.66
N CYS A 11 8.55 14.60 -9.98
CA CYS A 11 9.03 13.54 -9.09
C CYS A 11 9.64 12.38 -9.89
N ASP A 12 10.38 11.53 -9.19
CA ASP A 12 10.88 10.29 -9.78
C ASP A 12 9.82 9.20 -9.69
N ILE A 13 9.20 9.06 -8.50
CA ILE A 13 8.17 8.07 -8.22
C ILE A 13 6.92 8.78 -7.70
N LEU A 14 5.80 8.58 -8.40
CA LEU A 14 4.48 9.00 -7.96
C LEU A 14 3.66 7.79 -7.51
N VAL A 15 3.24 7.80 -6.24
CA VAL A 15 2.29 6.82 -5.70
C VAL A 15 0.89 7.46 -5.66
N VAL A 16 -0.05 6.86 -6.37
CA VAL A 16 -1.44 7.31 -6.45
C VAL A 16 -2.31 6.48 -5.51
N GLY A 17 -2.68 7.08 -4.37
CA GLY A 17 -3.42 6.44 -3.29
C GLY A 17 -2.52 6.09 -2.10
N GLY A 18 -2.90 6.53 -0.90
CA GLY A 18 -2.18 6.31 0.36
C GLY A 18 -2.85 5.25 1.25
N GLY A 19 -3.48 4.25 0.65
CA GLY A 19 -3.97 3.05 1.37
C GLY A 19 -2.82 2.07 1.69
N MET A 20 -3.14 0.84 2.12
CA MET A 20 -2.12 -0.14 2.54
C MET A 20 -1.04 -0.41 1.48
N ALA A 21 -1.46 -0.65 0.23
CA ALA A 21 -0.53 -0.87 -0.88
C ALA A 21 0.30 0.38 -1.19
N GLY A 22 -0.31 1.56 -1.14
CA GLY A 22 0.37 2.83 -1.40
C GLY A 22 1.37 3.21 -0.31
N THR A 23 1.05 2.97 0.95
CA THR A 23 1.99 3.17 2.06
C THR A 23 3.16 2.21 1.97
N GLY A 24 2.92 0.93 1.63
CA GLY A 24 3.98 -0.05 1.41
C GLY A 24 4.89 0.33 0.23
N ALA A 25 4.30 0.70 -0.92
CA ALA A 25 5.06 1.16 -2.08
C ALA A 25 5.88 2.41 -1.77
N THR A 26 5.34 3.37 -1.02
CA THR A 26 6.05 4.59 -0.61
C THR A 26 7.22 4.27 0.31
N PHE A 27 7.02 3.39 1.29
CA PHE A 27 8.05 2.95 2.22
C PHE A 27 9.21 2.25 1.48
N GLU A 28 8.90 1.23 0.70
CA GLU A 28 9.90 0.42 -0.01
C GLU A 28 10.64 1.23 -1.08
N SER A 29 9.93 2.17 -1.73
CA SER A 29 10.54 3.08 -2.72
C SER A 29 11.65 3.92 -2.11
N ARG A 30 11.60 4.30 -0.83
CA ARG A 30 12.68 5.06 -0.20
C ARG A 30 13.95 4.22 -0.07
N TYR A 31 13.82 2.96 0.35
CA TYR A 31 14.98 2.07 0.51
C TYR A 31 15.74 1.89 -0.81
N TRP A 32 15.04 1.56 -1.90
CA TRP A 32 15.66 1.31 -3.21
C TRP A 32 15.92 2.57 -4.03
N GLY A 33 15.02 3.54 -3.96
CA GLY A 33 15.09 4.80 -4.70
C GLY A 33 16.15 5.75 -4.15
N ARG A 34 16.66 5.53 -2.93
CA ARG A 34 17.72 6.34 -2.30
C ARG A 34 17.36 7.82 -2.28
N ASP A 35 17.96 8.61 -3.17
CA ASP A 35 17.80 10.06 -3.29
C ASP A 35 16.69 10.47 -4.28
N MET A 36 15.97 9.51 -4.86
CA MET A 36 14.82 9.77 -5.72
C MET A 36 13.73 10.55 -4.98
N LYS A 37 13.12 11.51 -5.67
CA LYS A 37 11.97 12.28 -5.16
C LYS A 37 10.70 11.45 -5.25
N ILE A 38 10.16 11.08 -4.10
CA ILE A 38 8.98 10.24 -3.93
C ILE A 38 7.80 11.10 -3.48
N ILE A 39 6.74 11.11 -4.27
CA ILE A 39 5.49 11.80 -3.96
C ILE A 39 4.36 10.77 -3.80
N CYS A 40 3.58 10.90 -2.73
CA CYS A 40 2.32 10.17 -2.56
C CYS A 40 1.14 11.15 -2.64
N ALA A 41 0.19 10.90 -3.56
CA ALA A 41 -1.04 11.66 -3.71
C ALA A 41 -2.24 10.87 -3.18
N GLU A 42 -2.93 11.42 -2.17
CA GLU A 42 -4.05 10.78 -1.48
C GLU A 42 -5.28 11.69 -1.52
N LYS A 43 -6.41 11.15 -1.98
CA LYS A 43 -7.68 11.90 -2.04
C LYS A 43 -8.20 12.24 -0.63
N ALA A 44 -7.96 11.41 0.37
CA ALA A 44 -8.41 11.64 1.73
C ALA A 44 -7.29 12.24 2.60
N ASN A 45 -7.15 11.76 3.84
CA ASN A 45 -5.97 11.97 4.66
C ASN A 45 -5.33 10.60 4.90
N ILE A 46 -4.05 10.46 4.58
CA ILE A 46 -3.29 9.21 4.68
C ILE A 46 -3.40 8.53 6.05
N ASP A 47 -3.63 9.26 7.14
CA ASP A 47 -3.69 8.68 8.50
C ASP A 47 -4.82 7.67 8.67
N ARG A 48 -5.92 7.87 7.94
CA ARG A 48 -7.15 7.06 8.06
C ARG A 48 -7.83 6.80 6.71
N SER A 49 -7.13 6.96 5.59
CA SER A 49 -7.68 6.68 4.25
C SER A 49 -7.79 5.17 3.96
N GLY A 50 -8.74 4.79 3.10
CA GLY A 50 -8.87 3.44 2.58
C GLY A 50 -9.57 2.45 3.50
N ALA A 51 -9.47 1.16 3.18
CA ALA A 51 -10.22 0.08 3.83
C ALA A 51 -9.89 -0.11 5.33
N VAL A 52 -8.69 0.27 5.75
CA VAL A 52 -8.20 0.11 7.14
C VAL A 52 -8.49 1.36 7.98
N ALA A 53 -9.42 2.23 7.57
CA ALA A 53 -9.75 3.46 8.28
C ALA A 53 -10.10 3.21 9.77
N GLN A 54 -10.89 2.17 10.04
CA GLN A 54 -11.32 1.81 11.41
C GLN A 54 -10.31 0.91 12.13
N GLY A 55 -9.22 0.52 11.46
CA GLY A 55 -8.39 -0.61 11.88
C GLY A 55 -8.94 -1.95 11.39
N LEU A 56 -8.30 -3.03 11.84
CA LEU A 56 -8.70 -4.42 11.60
C LEU A 56 -8.49 -5.24 12.88
N TYR A 57 -9.20 -6.35 13.01
CA TYR A 57 -9.04 -7.29 14.14
C TYR A 57 -8.06 -8.44 13.84
N ALA A 58 -7.74 -8.65 12.55
CA ALA A 58 -6.82 -9.69 12.10
C ALA A 58 -5.97 -9.21 10.91
N ILE A 59 -4.79 -9.81 10.75
CA ILE A 59 -4.04 -9.82 9.50
C ILE A 59 -4.38 -11.12 8.79
N ASN A 60 -4.99 -11.02 7.61
CA ASN A 60 -5.59 -12.18 6.94
C ASN A 60 -4.60 -13.05 6.15
N CYS A 61 -3.34 -12.62 6.03
CA CYS A 61 -2.31 -13.34 5.30
C CYS A 61 -1.01 -13.31 6.08
N TYR A 62 -0.68 -14.45 6.69
CA TYR A 62 0.57 -14.72 7.39
C TYR A 62 0.86 -16.21 7.30
N MET A 63 1.98 -16.59 6.71
CA MET A 63 2.37 -17.98 6.50
C MET A 63 2.82 -18.62 7.80
N GLY A 64 3.58 -17.89 8.63
CA GLY A 64 4.18 -18.44 9.85
C GLY A 64 5.42 -19.29 9.53
N MET A 65 6.18 -18.93 8.50
CA MET A 65 7.33 -19.70 8.03
C MET A 65 8.43 -19.83 9.10
N GLN A 66 8.59 -18.82 9.97
CA GLN A 66 9.53 -18.88 11.10
C GLN A 66 9.19 -19.98 12.13
N TRP A 67 7.97 -20.51 12.08
CA TRP A 67 7.48 -21.60 12.93
C TRP A 67 7.11 -22.86 12.14
N ASP A 68 7.51 -22.91 10.87
CA ASP A 68 7.23 -24.03 9.95
C ASP A 68 5.73 -24.40 9.88
N GLU A 69 4.84 -23.40 9.96
CA GLU A 69 3.39 -23.63 10.00
C GLU A 69 2.79 -23.86 8.60
N ASN A 70 3.18 -23.03 7.63
CA ASN A 70 2.73 -23.13 6.24
C ASN A 70 3.83 -22.66 5.29
N GLN A 71 3.80 -23.18 4.06
CA GLN A 71 4.72 -22.78 2.99
C GLN A 71 4.01 -21.98 1.89
N PRO A 72 4.71 -21.11 1.12
CA PRO A 72 4.10 -20.32 0.05
C PRO A 72 3.33 -21.17 -0.99
N GLU A 73 3.80 -22.38 -1.27
CA GLU A 73 3.12 -23.34 -2.16
C GLU A 73 1.73 -23.73 -1.65
N ASP A 74 1.54 -23.83 -0.34
CA ASP A 74 0.24 -24.16 0.26
C ASP A 74 -0.76 -23.01 0.09
N HIS A 75 -0.27 -21.77 0.19
CA HIS A 75 -1.09 -20.59 -0.05
C HIS A 75 -1.52 -20.52 -1.52
N VAL A 76 -0.63 -20.84 -2.47
CA VAL A 76 -0.97 -20.89 -3.90
C VAL A 76 -2.03 -21.96 -4.19
N ARG A 77 -1.92 -23.15 -3.59
CA ARG A 77 -2.95 -24.20 -3.71
C ARG A 77 -4.29 -23.74 -3.14
N TYR A 78 -4.27 -23.07 -1.99
CA TYR A 78 -5.47 -22.48 -1.39
C TYR A 78 -6.11 -21.44 -2.32
N ALA A 79 -5.34 -20.44 -2.78
CA ALA A 79 -5.83 -19.39 -3.66
C ALA A 79 -6.36 -19.93 -4.99
N ARG A 80 -5.71 -20.95 -5.56
CA ARG A 80 -6.21 -21.64 -6.77
C ARG A 80 -7.58 -22.27 -6.53
N ASN A 81 -7.77 -22.95 -5.41
CA ASN A 81 -9.04 -23.59 -5.09
C ASN A 81 -10.13 -22.55 -4.83
N ASP A 82 -9.82 -21.49 -4.08
CA ASP A 82 -10.76 -20.41 -3.74
C ASP A 82 -11.22 -19.64 -5.00
N LEU A 83 -10.29 -19.41 -5.95
CA LEU A 83 -10.55 -18.73 -7.21
C LEU A 83 -10.93 -19.69 -8.35
N MET A 84 -11.43 -20.89 -8.02
CA MET A 84 -11.97 -21.87 -8.97
C MET A 84 -11.02 -22.24 -10.13
N GLY A 85 -9.72 -22.30 -9.84
CA GLY A 85 -8.67 -22.66 -10.79
C GLY A 85 -8.03 -21.48 -11.54
N MET A 86 -8.58 -20.27 -11.45
CA MET A 86 -8.15 -19.12 -12.25
C MET A 86 -7.36 -18.12 -11.41
N VAL A 87 -6.06 -18.34 -11.28
CA VAL A 87 -5.15 -17.47 -10.51
C VAL A 87 -3.79 -17.32 -11.19
N ARG A 88 -3.16 -16.15 -11.03
CA ARG A 88 -1.76 -15.94 -11.38
C ARG A 88 -0.87 -16.46 -10.25
N GLU A 89 -0.53 -17.74 -10.34
CA GLU A 89 0.20 -18.47 -9.29
C GLU A 89 1.58 -17.90 -9.01
N ASP A 90 2.25 -17.38 -10.04
CA ASP A 90 3.53 -16.71 -9.92
C ASP A 90 3.43 -15.47 -9.01
N LEU A 91 2.36 -14.69 -9.16
CA LEU A 91 2.12 -13.50 -8.32
C LEU A 91 1.65 -13.89 -6.91
N ALA A 92 0.82 -14.93 -6.79
CA ALA A 92 0.36 -15.43 -5.50
C ALA A 92 1.52 -16.00 -4.67
N TYR A 93 2.45 -16.71 -5.32
CA TYR A 93 3.66 -17.24 -4.69
C TYR A 93 4.60 -16.11 -4.27
N ASP A 94 4.85 -15.16 -5.17
CA ASP A 94 5.74 -14.02 -4.90
C ASP A 94 5.27 -13.21 -3.70
N MET A 95 3.96 -12.93 -3.61
CA MET A 95 3.38 -12.27 -2.44
C MET A 95 3.52 -13.12 -1.17
N ALA A 96 3.22 -14.42 -1.22
CA ALA A 96 3.25 -15.31 -0.06
C ALA A 96 4.67 -15.49 0.54
N ARG A 97 5.72 -15.51 -0.29
CA ARG A 97 7.11 -15.59 0.20
C ARG A 97 7.62 -14.29 0.86
N HIS A 98 6.95 -13.16 0.63
CA HIS A 98 7.33 -11.85 1.17
C HIS A 98 6.47 -11.38 2.35
N VAL A 99 5.21 -11.83 2.44
CA VAL A 99 4.21 -11.25 3.36
C VAL A 99 4.60 -11.34 4.84
N ASP A 100 5.26 -12.42 5.27
CA ASP A 100 5.67 -12.59 6.68
C ASP A 100 6.62 -11.48 7.14
N SER A 101 7.57 -11.06 6.28
CA SER A 101 8.49 -9.96 6.59
C SER A 101 7.74 -8.65 6.82
N CYS A 102 6.70 -8.37 6.03
CA CYS A 102 5.87 -7.17 6.22
C CYS A 102 5.15 -7.22 7.57
N VAL A 103 4.64 -8.39 7.97
CA VAL A 103 3.98 -8.58 9.27
C VAL A 103 4.93 -8.35 10.43
N HIS A 104 6.16 -8.86 10.35
CA HIS A 104 7.20 -8.63 11.37
C HIS A 104 7.56 -7.14 11.49
N MET A 105 7.64 -6.43 10.36
CA MET A 105 7.86 -4.97 10.36
C MET A 105 6.68 -4.22 10.99
N PHE A 106 5.44 -4.67 10.80
CA PHE A 106 4.29 -4.05 11.47
C PHE A 106 4.41 -4.18 12.99
N GLU A 107 4.83 -5.34 13.51
CA GLU A 107 5.10 -5.53 14.94
C GLU A 107 6.22 -4.60 15.43
N GLU A 108 7.32 -4.50 14.68
CA GLU A 108 8.45 -3.60 15.00
C GLU A 108 8.02 -2.12 15.04
N TRP A 109 7.11 -1.71 14.15
CA TRP A 109 6.55 -0.35 14.14
C TRP A 109 5.52 -0.10 15.24
N GLY A 110 5.21 -1.12 16.05
CA GLY A 110 4.36 -1.00 17.23
C GLY A 110 2.93 -1.53 17.04
N LEU A 111 2.65 -2.31 16.01
CA LEU A 111 1.35 -3.00 15.89
C LEU A 111 1.28 -4.15 16.91
N PRO A 112 0.33 -4.14 17.87
CA PRO A 112 0.25 -5.21 18.85
C PRO A 112 -0.33 -6.48 18.22
N LEU A 113 0.52 -7.48 18.02
CA LEU A 113 0.12 -8.83 17.59
C LEU A 113 -0.26 -9.67 18.81
N MET A 114 -1.42 -10.32 18.75
CA MET A 114 -1.85 -11.21 19.84
C MET A 114 -1.00 -12.49 19.83
N ARG A 115 -0.72 -13.06 21.00
CA ARG A 115 0.14 -14.23 21.16
C ARG A 115 -0.61 -15.37 21.85
N ASN A 116 -0.30 -16.59 21.42
CA ASN A 116 -0.77 -17.79 22.08
C ASN A 116 -0.06 -17.94 23.44
N GLU A 117 -0.82 -18.04 24.52
CA GLU A 117 -0.25 -18.11 25.88
C GLU A 117 0.64 -19.34 26.12
N LYS A 118 0.44 -20.44 25.39
CA LYS A 118 1.19 -21.68 25.56
C LYS A 118 2.46 -21.72 24.72
N THR A 119 2.39 -21.27 23.47
CA THR A 119 3.51 -21.39 22.51
C THR A 119 4.31 -20.09 22.36
N GLY A 120 3.74 -18.94 22.74
CA GLY A 120 4.34 -17.61 22.52
C GLY A 120 4.32 -17.14 21.06
N GLN A 121 3.86 -17.99 20.13
CA GLN A 121 3.68 -17.68 18.71
C GLN A 121 2.49 -16.74 18.51
N TYR A 122 2.35 -16.15 17.32
CA TYR A 122 1.19 -15.30 17.03
C TYR A 122 -0.11 -16.11 17.12
N GLN A 123 -1.13 -15.51 17.73
CA GLN A 123 -2.42 -16.15 17.89
C GLN A 123 -3.14 -16.24 16.54
N ARG A 124 -3.32 -17.47 16.06
CA ARG A 124 -4.09 -17.77 14.85
C ARG A 124 -5.59 -17.53 15.06
N GLU A 125 -6.25 -16.95 14.06
CA GLU A 125 -7.72 -16.99 13.93
C GLU A 125 -8.12 -18.24 13.14
N GLY A 126 -7.51 -18.41 11.96
CA GLY A 126 -7.62 -19.57 11.09
C GLY A 126 -6.25 -19.97 10.58
N LYS A 127 -6.21 -20.75 9.48
CA LYS A 127 -4.95 -21.25 8.91
C LYS A 127 -4.01 -20.13 8.46
N TRP A 128 -4.57 -19.06 7.87
CA TRP A 128 -3.81 -18.00 7.20
C TRP A 128 -3.77 -16.69 7.97
N GLN A 129 -4.61 -16.56 9.01
CA GLN A 129 -4.89 -15.31 9.69
C GLN A 129 -4.29 -15.29 11.09
N ILE A 130 -3.83 -14.11 11.54
CA ILE A 130 -3.40 -13.86 12.93
C ILE A 130 -4.19 -12.71 13.54
N MET A 131 -4.48 -12.79 14.83
CA MET A 131 -5.25 -11.79 15.59
C MET A 131 -4.37 -10.61 16.01
N ILE A 132 -4.93 -9.39 15.96
CA ILE A 132 -4.22 -8.15 16.31
C ILE A 132 -5.11 -7.19 17.11
N HIS A 133 -4.48 -6.29 17.88
CA HIS A 133 -5.16 -5.09 18.39
C HIS A 133 -4.96 -3.95 17.38
N GLY A 134 -5.66 -4.03 16.25
CA GLY A 134 -5.36 -3.23 15.05
C GLY A 134 -6.13 -1.93 14.88
N GLU A 135 -6.68 -1.32 15.93
CA GLU A 135 -7.40 -0.03 15.84
C GLU A 135 -6.55 1.06 15.17
N SER A 136 -5.26 1.10 15.52
CA SER A 136 -4.28 2.06 14.98
C SER A 136 -3.45 1.50 13.83
N TYR A 137 -3.88 0.40 13.19
CA TYR A 137 -3.12 -0.24 12.12
C TYR A 137 -2.83 0.72 10.95
N LYS A 138 -3.84 1.49 10.49
CA LYS A 138 -3.62 2.45 9.41
C LYS A 138 -2.68 3.61 9.81
N PRO A 139 -2.84 4.27 10.97
CA PRO A 139 -1.89 5.27 11.44
C PRO A 139 -0.44 4.77 11.50
N ILE A 140 -0.21 3.53 11.96
CA ILE A 140 1.14 2.95 12.06
C ILE A 140 1.80 2.86 10.68
N VAL A 141 1.12 2.29 9.69
CA VAL A 141 1.69 2.18 8.32
C VAL A 141 1.77 3.53 7.60
N ALA A 142 0.86 4.47 7.91
CA ALA A 142 0.90 5.83 7.39
C ALA A 142 2.13 6.59 7.90
N GLU A 143 2.51 6.38 9.16
CA GLU A 143 3.70 7.00 9.75
C GLU A 143 5.00 6.50 9.11
N ALA A 144 5.09 5.19 8.83
CA ALA A 144 6.21 4.63 8.08
C ALA A 144 6.33 5.25 6.67
N ALA A 145 5.20 5.45 5.97
CA ALA A 145 5.18 6.10 4.67
C ALA A 145 5.54 7.60 4.73
N LYS A 146 5.06 8.33 5.75
CA LYS A 146 5.38 9.75 5.96
C LYS A 146 6.87 10.00 6.15
N LYS A 147 7.57 9.10 6.87
CA LYS A 147 9.03 9.17 7.05
C LYS A 147 9.81 8.87 5.76
N SER A 148 9.17 8.22 4.79
CA SER A 148 9.81 7.74 3.56
C SER A 148 9.58 8.66 2.35
N ALA A 149 8.40 9.28 2.26
CA ALA A 149 8.07 10.21 1.19
C ALA A 149 8.74 11.58 1.36
N ASP A 150 9.12 12.23 0.27
CA ASP A 150 9.51 13.64 0.30
C ASP A 150 8.28 14.54 0.50
N LYS A 151 7.12 14.12 -0.06
CA LYS A 151 5.87 14.87 0.09
C LYS A 151 4.63 13.99 -0.03
N ILE A 152 3.67 14.25 0.84
CA ILE A 152 2.33 13.67 0.77
C ILE A 152 1.32 14.78 0.46
N TYR A 153 0.61 14.63 -0.65
CA TYR A 153 -0.51 15.50 -1.03
C TYR A 153 -1.80 14.87 -0.55
N ASN A 154 -2.25 15.25 0.63
CA ASN A 154 -3.60 14.95 1.08
C ASN A 154 -4.63 15.80 0.32
N ARG A 155 -5.85 15.27 0.19
CA ARG A 155 -6.97 15.94 -0.51
C ARG A 155 -6.78 16.15 -2.00
N VAL A 156 -5.84 15.45 -2.64
CA VAL A 156 -5.66 15.51 -4.10
C VAL A 156 -6.21 14.24 -4.73
N MET A 157 -7.28 14.38 -5.51
CA MET A 157 -7.87 13.28 -6.27
C MET A 157 -7.25 13.23 -7.65
N ILE A 158 -6.45 12.21 -7.90
CA ILE A 158 -5.97 11.88 -9.25
C ILE A 158 -7.14 11.35 -10.08
N THR A 159 -7.28 11.86 -11.31
CA THR A 159 -8.37 11.50 -12.22
C THR A 159 -7.88 10.81 -13.48
N HIS A 160 -6.69 11.16 -13.97
CA HIS A 160 -6.14 10.60 -15.20
C HIS A 160 -4.63 10.36 -15.07
N LEU A 161 -4.16 9.29 -15.70
CA LEU A 161 -2.75 9.12 -16.00
C LEU A 161 -2.38 9.96 -17.23
N LEU A 162 -1.13 10.39 -17.29
CA LEU A 162 -0.57 11.09 -18.43
C LEU A 162 0.37 10.14 -19.17
N MET A 163 0.33 10.15 -20.51
CA MET A 163 1.23 9.38 -21.36
C MET A 163 2.39 10.27 -21.83
N ASP A 164 3.55 9.67 -22.06
CA ASP A 164 4.71 10.33 -22.66
C ASP A 164 4.39 10.66 -24.14
N GLU A 165 4.61 11.90 -24.54
CA GLU A 165 4.35 12.37 -25.91
C GLU A 165 5.36 11.83 -26.93
N THR A 166 6.55 11.43 -26.47
CA THR A 166 7.67 11.01 -27.31
C THR A 166 7.84 9.49 -27.37
N ASN A 167 7.36 8.77 -26.36
CA ASN A 167 7.47 7.31 -26.27
C ASN A 167 6.08 6.68 -26.13
N ASP A 168 5.66 5.95 -27.16
CA ASP A 168 4.40 5.24 -27.13
C ASP A 168 4.37 4.20 -25.98
N ASN A 169 3.19 4.01 -25.40
CA ASN A 169 2.93 3.11 -24.27
C ASN A 169 3.79 3.36 -23.01
N ARG A 170 4.29 4.59 -22.80
CA ARG A 170 5.01 4.99 -21.59
C ARG A 170 4.20 6.00 -20.76
N SER A 171 4.10 5.77 -19.45
CA SER A 171 3.51 6.74 -18.52
C SER A 171 4.43 7.95 -18.34
N GLY A 172 3.89 9.16 -18.43
CA GLY A 172 4.56 10.43 -18.16
C GLY A 172 4.16 11.07 -16.81
N GLY A 173 3.16 10.54 -16.12
CA GLY A 173 2.72 11.06 -14.83
C GLY A 173 1.22 10.91 -14.58
N ALA A 174 0.63 11.86 -13.86
CA ALA A 174 -0.80 11.89 -13.59
C ALA A 174 -1.32 13.31 -13.34
N THR A 175 -2.62 13.51 -13.51
CA THR A 175 -3.29 14.77 -13.21
C THR A 175 -4.50 14.58 -12.31
N GLY A 176 -4.82 15.61 -11.54
CA GLY A 176 -5.89 15.61 -10.56
C GLY A 176 -6.22 16.99 -10.04
N PHE A 177 -7.05 17.05 -9.01
CA PHE A 177 -7.40 18.31 -8.37
C PHE A 177 -7.51 18.16 -6.85
N ASN A 178 -7.25 19.25 -6.15
CA ASN A 178 -7.46 19.32 -4.71
C ASN A 178 -8.96 19.45 -4.42
N MET A 179 -9.52 18.49 -3.69
CA MET A 179 -10.97 18.41 -3.40
C MET A 179 -11.45 19.46 -2.38
N ARG A 180 -10.55 20.25 -1.79
CA ARG A 180 -10.91 21.36 -0.89
C ARG A 180 -10.84 22.71 -1.59
N THR A 181 -9.85 22.92 -2.45
CA THR A 181 -9.64 24.24 -3.10
C THR A 181 -10.09 24.28 -4.56
N GLY A 182 -10.21 23.13 -5.23
CA GLY A 182 -10.43 23.04 -6.67
C GLY A 182 -9.17 23.29 -7.50
N ASP A 183 -8.02 23.50 -6.87
CA ASP A 183 -6.75 23.70 -7.59
C ASP A 183 -6.37 22.44 -8.37
N HIS A 184 -5.88 22.65 -9.59
CA HIS A 184 -5.45 21.58 -10.48
C HIS A 184 -4.00 21.19 -10.19
N TYR A 185 -3.68 19.90 -10.26
CA TYR A 185 -2.34 19.36 -10.00
C TYR A 185 -1.91 18.49 -11.17
N VAL A 186 -0.74 18.79 -11.73
CA VAL A 186 -0.08 18.02 -12.79
C VAL A 186 1.22 17.47 -12.22
N PHE A 187 1.28 16.15 -12.05
CA PHE A 187 2.47 15.44 -11.61
C PHE A 187 3.19 14.86 -12.82
N ARG A 188 4.45 15.25 -13.03
CA ARG A 188 5.35 14.65 -14.02
C ARG A 188 6.24 13.66 -13.29
N ALA A 189 6.18 12.38 -13.69
CA ALA A 189 6.82 11.31 -12.94
C ALA A 189 7.54 10.33 -13.88
N LYS A 190 8.70 9.81 -13.46
CA LYS A 190 9.42 8.78 -14.21
C LYS A 190 8.78 7.40 -14.05
N ALA A 191 8.16 7.15 -12.89
CA ALA A 191 7.36 5.96 -12.60
C ALA A 191 6.08 6.35 -11.84
N VAL A 192 4.97 5.67 -12.13
CA VAL A 192 3.69 5.86 -11.46
C VAL A 192 3.19 4.52 -10.92
N ILE A 193 2.83 4.48 -9.63
CA ILE A 193 2.26 3.32 -8.96
C ILE A 193 0.79 3.62 -8.66
N CYS A 194 -0.14 2.86 -9.25
CA CYS A 194 -1.57 2.99 -8.96
C CYS A 194 -1.95 2.10 -7.77
N ALA A 195 -2.27 2.73 -6.63
CA ALA A 195 -2.64 2.08 -5.38
C ALA A 195 -3.97 2.64 -4.83
N ALA A 196 -4.91 2.98 -5.72
CA ALA A 196 -6.17 3.67 -5.39
C ALA A 196 -7.24 2.78 -4.71
N GLY A 197 -6.98 1.48 -4.54
CA GLY A 197 -7.96 0.50 -4.05
C GLY A 197 -8.89 0.00 -5.17
N GLY A 198 -9.89 -0.80 -4.77
CA GLY A 198 -10.90 -1.33 -5.69
C GLY A 198 -12.08 -0.37 -5.95
N ALA A 199 -13.14 -0.91 -6.54
CA ALA A 199 -14.42 -0.24 -6.72
C ALA A 199 -15.50 -0.88 -5.84
N SER A 200 -16.45 -0.09 -5.34
CA SER A 200 -17.52 -0.49 -4.43
C SER A 200 -18.84 0.18 -4.81
#